data_AF-A0A944CMK8-F1
#
_entry.id   AF-A0A944CMK8-F1
#
_cell.length_a   1.000
_cell.length_b   1.000
_cell.length_c   1.000
_cell.angle_alpha   90.00
_cell.angle_beta   90.00
_cell.angle_gamma   90.00
#
_symmetry.space_group_name_H-M   'P 1'
#
loop_
_entity.id
_entity.type
_entity.pdbx_description
1 polymer ?
#
loop_
_entity_poly.entity_id
_entity_poly.type
_entity_poly.pdbx_seq_one_letter_code
_entity_poly.pdbx_strand_id
1 'polypeptide(L)'
;MPLTQREQKVLDELSAWENNLYDYEPNDLELAYDRYLERSFSLLPEEVQERFFTLFDSWLFHLHSLIQGSQLQMDAKERILSAGRVFQPDLETIQDLRELPIEQLEFIARQQIARHRLYSFVQGGMSGSGGNLVLGADIPAMAVINLRIVQLVAMTYGFEVNTPYEMMVALKVFHTATMPSRMQSAGWEELKNDLEQAEDYYFYEGNDDLTDVTWLEQPIKQIFKGMAILMFRKKHVQGMPVISMAIGAGANYQLTRRVTDFAHKFYQMRYFKEKGAL
;
A
#
# COMPACT_ATOMS: atom_id res chain seq x y z
N MET A 1 -4.82 -1.17 30.96
CA MET A 1 -4.66 0.20 31.50
C MET A 1 -5.63 1.12 30.77
N PRO A 2 -6.14 2.20 31.39
CA PRO A 2 -6.95 3.18 30.66
C PRO A 2 -6.15 3.79 29.51
N LEU A 3 -6.81 4.00 28.36
CA LEU A 3 -6.19 4.67 27.21
C LEU A 3 -5.84 6.12 27.55
N THR A 4 -4.76 6.62 26.98
CA THR A 4 -4.44 8.05 27.05
C THR A 4 -5.45 8.88 26.23
N GLN A 5 -5.54 10.19 26.48
CA GLN A 5 -6.40 11.06 25.67
C GLN A 5 -6.03 11.02 24.18
N ARG A 6 -4.73 10.91 23.87
CA ARG A 6 -4.27 10.83 22.49
C ARG A 6 -4.66 9.51 21.86
N GLU A 7 -4.50 8.40 22.59
CA GLU A 7 -4.92 7.07 22.14
C GLU A 7 -6.42 7.02 21.87
N GLN A 8 -7.25 7.55 22.77
CA GLN A 8 -8.69 7.63 22.56
C GLN A 8 -9.01 8.38 21.26
N LYS A 9 -8.37 9.52 21.04
CA LYS A 9 -8.58 10.30 19.80
C LYS A 9 -8.18 9.52 18.54
N VAL A 10 -7.06 8.79 18.56
CA VAL A 10 -6.65 7.99 17.40
C VAL A 10 -7.59 6.81 17.17
N LEU A 11 -8.10 6.20 18.24
CA LEU A 11 -9.11 5.15 18.16
C LEU A 11 -10.42 5.68 17.56
N ASP A 12 -10.89 6.85 18.00
CA ASP A 12 -12.08 7.51 17.44
C ASP A 12 -11.88 7.85 15.95
N GLU A 13 -10.69 8.36 15.58
CA GLU A 13 -10.30 8.62 14.18
C GLU A 13 -10.20 7.33 13.34
N LEU A 14 -9.86 6.19 13.96
CA LEU A 14 -9.83 4.89 13.30
C LEU A 14 -11.26 4.37 13.09
N SER A 15 -12.12 4.39 14.11
CA SER A 15 -13.52 3.96 13.99
C SER A 15 -14.29 4.81 12.98
N ALA A 16 -14.06 6.13 12.95
CA ALA A 16 -14.66 6.99 11.93
C ALA A 16 -14.17 6.66 10.52
N TRP A 17 -12.90 6.28 10.36
CA TRP A 17 -12.35 5.86 9.08
C TRP A 17 -12.94 4.50 8.64
N GLU A 18 -13.05 3.53 9.56
CA GLU A 18 -13.70 2.23 9.30
C GLU A 18 -15.17 2.41 8.89
N ASN A 19 -15.94 3.24 9.61
CA ASN A 19 -17.33 3.51 9.25
C ASN A 19 -17.44 4.08 7.83
N ASN A 20 -16.59 5.05 7.46
CA ASN A 20 -16.57 5.57 6.09
C ASN A 20 -16.19 4.50 5.04
N LEU A 21 -15.43 3.49 5.43
CA LEU A 21 -15.08 2.36 4.57
C LEU A 21 -16.29 1.45 4.33
N TYR A 22 -17.07 1.15 5.39
CA TYR A 22 -18.27 0.31 5.30
C TYR A 22 -19.46 1.02 4.67
N ASP A 23 -19.61 2.31 4.93
CA ASP A 23 -20.69 3.15 4.41
C ASP A 23 -20.45 3.58 2.95
N TYR A 24 -19.39 3.09 2.30
CA TYR A 24 -19.12 3.39 0.90
C TYR A 24 -20.19 2.76 0.01
N GLU A 25 -21.04 3.59 -0.59
CA GLU A 25 -22.01 3.17 -1.59
C GLU A 25 -21.44 3.36 -3.01
N PRO A 26 -21.18 2.27 -3.76
CA PRO A 26 -20.74 2.39 -5.15
C PRO A 26 -21.88 2.90 -6.03
N ASN A 27 -21.53 3.74 -7.01
CA ASN A 27 -22.52 4.21 -7.99
C ASN A 27 -22.76 3.16 -9.09
N ASP A 28 -23.83 3.35 -9.88
CA ASP A 28 -24.20 2.44 -10.97
C ASP A 28 -23.09 2.23 -12.01
N LEU A 29 -22.24 3.25 -12.24
CA LEU A 29 -21.13 3.15 -13.19
C LEU A 29 -20.01 2.26 -12.67
N GLU A 30 -19.69 2.37 -11.38
CA GLU A 30 -18.70 1.50 -10.72
C GLU A 30 -19.19 0.05 -10.75
N LEU A 31 -20.46 -0.20 -10.39
CA LEU A 31 -21.05 -1.55 -10.44
C LEU A 31 -21.15 -2.11 -11.88
N ALA A 32 -21.39 -1.26 -12.87
CA ALA A 32 -21.40 -1.67 -14.27
C ALA A 32 -20.00 -2.01 -14.78
N TYR A 33 -19.00 -1.21 -14.38
CA TYR A 33 -17.60 -1.44 -14.72
C TYR A 33 -17.10 -2.77 -14.16
N ASP A 34 -17.46 -3.11 -12.93
CA ASP A 34 -17.09 -4.38 -12.29
C ASP A 34 -17.63 -5.57 -13.03
N ARG A 35 -18.95 -5.57 -13.26
CA ARG A 35 -19.60 -6.65 -14.00
C ARG A 35 -19.03 -6.78 -15.40
N TYR A 36 -18.64 -5.68 -16.03
CA TYR A 36 -17.99 -5.69 -17.32
C TYR A 36 -16.58 -6.29 -17.26
N LEU A 37 -15.76 -5.89 -16.29
CA LEU A 37 -14.40 -6.43 -16.10
C LEU A 37 -14.43 -7.92 -15.78
N GLU A 38 -15.22 -8.32 -14.79
CA GLU A 38 -15.33 -9.71 -14.34
C GLU A 38 -15.85 -10.60 -15.46
N ARG A 39 -16.85 -10.13 -16.22
CA ARG A 39 -17.35 -10.84 -17.39
C ARG A 39 -16.29 -10.92 -18.49
N SER A 40 -15.57 -9.84 -18.76
CA SER A 40 -14.55 -9.83 -19.82
C SER A 40 -13.38 -10.75 -19.48
N PHE A 41 -12.99 -10.79 -18.21
CA PHE A 41 -11.91 -11.65 -17.74
C PHE A 41 -12.32 -13.12 -17.71
N SER A 42 -13.53 -13.45 -17.23
CA SER A 42 -14.03 -14.83 -17.21
C SER A 42 -14.27 -15.42 -18.61
N LEU A 43 -14.39 -14.59 -19.64
CA LEU A 43 -14.45 -15.03 -21.04
C LEU A 43 -13.07 -15.38 -21.63
N LEU A 44 -11.97 -15.06 -20.95
CA LEU A 44 -10.63 -15.49 -21.38
C LEU A 44 -10.46 -17.01 -21.17
N PRO A 45 -9.67 -17.69 -22.00
CA PRO A 45 -9.32 -19.09 -21.75
C PRO A 45 -8.73 -19.27 -20.35
N GLU A 46 -9.06 -20.37 -19.66
CA GLU A 46 -8.59 -20.66 -18.29
C GLU A 46 -7.05 -20.55 -18.18
N GLU A 47 -6.33 -21.08 -19.17
CA GLU A 47 -4.87 -20.99 -19.25
C GLU A 47 -4.34 -19.54 -19.20
N VAL A 48 -5.09 -18.57 -19.74
CA VAL A 48 -4.71 -17.15 -19.73
C VAL A 48 -4.98 -16.52 -18.37
N GLN A 49 -6.10 -16.89 -17.73
CA GLN A 49 -6.45 -16.43 -16.39
C GLN A 49 -5.43 -16.93 -15.37
N GLU A 50 -5.16 -18.24 -15.35
CA GLU A 50 -4.18 -18.86 -14.46
C GLU A 50 -2.78 -18.27 -14.67
N ARG A 51 -2.37 -18.09 -15.93
CA ARG A 51 -1.07 -17.49 -16.25
C ARG A 51 -0.96 -16.04 -15.77
N PHE A 52 -2.04 -15.27 -15.81
CA PHE A 52 -2.05 -13.92 -15.27
C PHE A 52 -1.80 -13.94 -13.76
N PHE A 53 -2.55 -14.74 -13.01
CA PHE A 53 -2.41 -14.86 -11.57
C PHE A 53 -1.02 -15.34 -11.15
N THR A 54 -0.54 -16.45 -11.74
CA THR A 54 0.82 -16.96 -11.44
C THR A 54 1.94 -15.97 -11.77
N LEU A 55 1.82 -15.22 -12.88
CA LEU A 55 2.79 -14.16 -13.19
C LEU A 55 2.74 -13.04 -12.16
N PHE A 56 1.55 -12.69 -11.68
CA PHE A 56 1.36 -11.62 -10.72
C PHE A 56 1.89 -12.02 -9.34
N ASP A 57 1.58 -13.24 -8.88
CA ASP A 57 2.10 -13.80 -7.63
C ASP A 57 3.63 -13.84 -7.67
N SER A 58 4.20 -14.44 -8.72
CA SER A 58 5.65 -14.47 -8.93
C SER A 58 6.26 -13.08 -8.90
N TRP A 59 5.60 -12.11 -9.55
CA TRP A 59 6.06 -10.72 -9.55
C TRP A 59 6.03 -10.09 -8.15
N LEU A 60 4.97 -10.27 -7.36
CA LEU A 60 4.89 -9.79 -5.98
C LEU A 60 6.01 -10.37 -5.11
N PHE A 61 6.26 -11.67 -5.19
CA PHE A 61 7.35 -12.32 -4.46
C PHE A 61 8.72 -11.81 -4.90
N HIS A 62 8.95 -11.61 -6.20
CA HIS A 62 10.19 -11.02 -6.70
C HIS A 62 10.36 -9.56 -6.28
N LEU A 63 9.29 -8.77 -6.23
CA LEU A 63 9.35 -7.41 -5.71
C LEU A 63 9.74 -7.41 -4.23
N HIS A 64 9.15 -8.32 -3.45
CA HIS A 64 9.52 -8.48 -2.05
C HIS A 64 11.01 -8.83 -1.92
N SER A 65 11.51 -9.82 -2.65
CA SER A 65 12.91 -10.24 -2.56
C SER A 65 13.90 -9.14 -2.99
N LEU A 66 13.55 -8.35 -4.01
CA LEU A 66 14.30 -7.17 -4.43
C LEU A 66 14.37 -6.10 -3.33
N ILE A 67 13.27 -5.88 -2.61
CA ILE A 67 13.26 -4.94 -1.49
C ILE A 67 14.07 -5.51 -0.33
N GLN A 68 13.86 -6.79 0.00
CA GLN A 68 14.39 -7.45 1.19
C GLN A 68 15.92 -7.58 1.17
N GLY A 69 16.49 -8.01 0.04
CA GLY A 69 17.94 -8.22 -0.10
C GLY A 69 18.75 -6.94 -0.29
N SER A 70 18.12 -5.77 -0.25
CA SER A 70 18.78 -4.50 -0.58
C SER A 70 19.34 -3.79 0.67
N GLN A 71 20.54 -3.22 0.55
CA GLN A 71 21.09 -2.30 1.56
C GLN A 71 20.10 -1.18 1.92
N LEU A 72 19.28 -0.79 0.94
CA LEU A 72 18.23 0.21 1.10
C LEU A 72 17.18 -0.16 2.18
N GLN A 73 16.88 -1.44 2.41
CA GLN A 73 15.95 -1.86 3.46
C GLN A 73 16.64 -1.82 4.83
N MET A 74 17.89 -2.27 4.93
CA MET A 74 18.70 -2.15 6.16
C MET A 74 18.85 -0.68 6.58
N ASP A 75 19.18 0.20 5.63
CA ASP A 75 19.26 1.65 5.88
C ASP A 75 17.92 2.25 6.30
N ALA A 76 16.81 1.68 5.83
CA ALA A 76 15.49 2.14 6.23
C ALA A 76 15.12 1.66 7.64
N LYS A 77 15.44 0.41 7.98
CA LYS A 77 15.33 -0.15 9.34
C LYS A 77 16.12 0.72 10.31
N GLU A 78 17.40 0.98 10.04
CA GLU A 78 18.24 1.82 10.90
C GLU A 78 17.72 3.25 11.04
N ARG A 79 17.17 3.86 9.97
CA ARG A 79 16.54 5.18 10.05
C ARG A 79 15.29 5.20 10.94
N ILE A 80 14.47 4.14 10.91
CA ILE A 80 13.30 4.02 11.79
C ILE A 80 13.76 3.87 13.24
N LEU A 81 14.71 2.96 13.50
CA LEU A 81 15.28 2.76 14.85
C LEU A 81 15.92 4.04 15.38
N SER A 82 16.72 4.73 14.56
CA SER A 82 17.33 6.01 14.90
C SER A 82 16.28 7.07 15.26
N ALA A 83 15.15 7.12 14.55
CA ALA A 83 14.06 8.03 14.87
C ALA A 83 13.36 7.64 16.18
N GLY A 84 13.21 6.34 16.46
CA GLY A 84 12.71 5.83 17.74
C GLY A 84 13.65 6.12 18.91
N ARG A 85 14.96 6.01 18.72
CA ARG A 85 16.00 6.31 19.74
C ARG A 85 16.02 7.78 20.20
N VAL A 86 15.43 8.69 19.42
CA VAL A 86 15.19 10.07 19.87
C VAL A 86 14.24 10.11 21.07
N PHE A 87 13.30 9.16 21.15
CA PHE A 87 12.33 9.06 22.23
C PHE A 87 12.73 8.04 23.31
N GLN A 88 13.29 6.89 22.92
CA GLN A 88 13.75 5.83 23.82
C GLN A 88 15.17 5.37 23.44
N PRO A 89 16.23 5.86 24.12
CA PRO A 89 17.62 5.63 23.70
C PRO A 89 18.04 4.16 23.60
N ASP A 90 17.44 3.30 24.41
CA ASP A 90 17.81 1.86 24.53
C ASP A 90 17.13 0.98 23.48
N LEU A 91 16.51 1.57 22.44
CA LEU A 91 15.81 0.87 21.38
C LEU A 91 16.82 0.19 20.42
N GLU A 92 16.83 -1.14 20.37
CA GLU A 92 17.77 -1.93 19.57
C GLU A 92 17.10 -2.59 18.36
N THR A 93 15.87 -3.08 18.54
CA THR A 93 15.14 -3.89 17.56
C THR A 93 13.87 -3.21 17.07
N ILE A 94 13.28 -3.74 15.98
CA ILE A 94 12.04 -3.20 15.44
C ILE A 94 10.89 -3.45 16.42
N GLN A 95 10.91 -4.60 17.08
CA GLN A 95 9.91 -5.03 18.04
C GLN A 95 9.82 -4.08 19.24
N ASP A 96 10.95 -3.49 19.66
CA ASP A 96 11.01 -2.49 20.74
C ASP A 96 10.17 -1.23 20.43
N LEU A 97 9.93 -0.90 19.15
CA LEU A 97 9.07 0.23 18.78
C LEU A 97 7.64 0.08 19.30
N ARG A 98 7.18 -1.15 19.57
CA ARG A 98 5.83 -1.40 20.12
C ARG A 98 5.62 -0.81 21.50
N GLU A 99 6.71 -0.57 22.24
CA GLU A 99 6.66 0.05 23.57
C GLU A 99 6.42 1.57 23.48
N LEU A 100 6.66 2.17 22.30
CA LEU A 100 6.48 3.60 22.13
C LEU A 100 4.98 3.98 22.15
N PRO A 101 4.63 5.13 22.76
CA PRO A 101 3.31 5.71 22.62
C PRO A 101 2.92 5.92 21.15
N ILE A 102 1.64 5.70 20.83
CA ILE A 102 1.11 5.79 19.45
C ILE A 102 1.44 7.12 18.75
N GLU A 103 1.53 8.21 19.48
CA GLU A 103 1.90 9.53 18.96
C GLU A 103 3.33 9.59 18.39
N GLN A 104 4.26 8.86 19.00
CA GLN A 104 5.63 8.76 18.53
C GLN A 104 5.72 7.86 17.29
N LEU A 105 4.97 6.74 17.31
CA LEU A 105 4.81 5.86 16.15
C LEU A 105 4.20 6.60 14.96
N GLU A 106 3.13 7.36 15.18
CA GLU A 106 2.51 8.20 14.15
C GLU A 106 3.48 9.24 13.59
N PHE A 107 4.29 9.87 14.44
CA PHE A 107 5.28 10.85 14.00
C PHE A 107 6.29 10.23 13.03
N ILE A 108 6.89 9.09 13.41
CA ILE A 108 7.87 8.38 12.58
C ILE A 108 7.22 7.91 11.27
N ALA A 109 6.01 7.34 11.35
CA ALA A 109 5.30 6.82 10.18
C ALA A 109 4.95 7.94 9.20
N ARG A 110 4.46 9.09 9.69
CA ARG A 110 4.13 10.26 8.86
C ARG A 110 5.35 10.78 8.10
N GLN A 111 6.55 10.73 8.69
CA GLN A 111 7.78 11.10 7.99
C GLN A 111 8.08 10.16 6.80
N GLN A 112 7.94 8.84 6.99
CA GLN A 112 8.11 7.86 5.91
C GLN A 112 7.05 8.07 4.81
N ILE A 113 5.79 8.27 5.21
CA ILE A 113 4.66 8.49 4.31
C ILE A 113 4.88 9.75 3.45
N ALA A 114 5.24 10.87 4.06
CA ALA A 114 5.50 12.12 3.35
C ALA A 114 6.61 11.96 2.31
N ARG A 115 7.70 11.27 2.67
CA ARG A 115 8.82 11.01 1.76
C ARG A 115 8.41 10.17 0.56
N HIS A 116 7.64 9.10 0.76
CA HIS A 116 7.23 8.23 -0.35
C HIS A 116 6.17 8.86 -1.24
N ARG A 117 5.28 9.69 -0.69
CA ARG A 117 4.38 10.54 -1.49
C ARG A 117 5.15 11.51 -2.37
N LEU A 118 6.26 12.08 -1.87
CA LEU A 118 7.13 12.93 -2.68
C LEU A 118 7.86 12.12 -3.77
N TYR A 119 8.36 10.92 -3.45
CA TYR A 119 8.99 10.05 -4.45
C TYR A 119 8.04 9.65 -5.56
N SER A 120 6.80 9.27 -5.24
CA SER A 120 5.81 8.91 -6.25
C SER A 120 5.36 10.11 -7.08
N PHE A 121 5.25 11.30 -6.48
CA PHE A 121 5.00 12.55 -7.20
C PHE A 121 6.10 12.83 -8.23
N VAL A 122 7.37 12.75 -7.82
CA VAL A 122 8.52 12.97 -8.72
C VAL A 122 8.57 11.90 -9.80
N GLN A 123 8.44 10.61 -9.45
CA GLN A 123 8.36 9.49 -10.39
C GLN A 123 7.25 9.72 -11.43
N GLY A 124 6.06 10.11 -10.96
CA GLY A 124 4.92 10.38 -11.83
C GLY A 124 5.17 11.57 -12.75
N GLY A 125 5.82 12.63 -12.27
CA GLY A 125 6.23 13.76 -13.10
C GLY A 125 7.20 13.34 -14.19
N MET A 126 8.14 12.46 -13.86
CA MET A 126 9.08 11.87 -14.82
C MET A 126 8.37 10.98 -15.85
N SER A 127 7.42 10.13 -15.45
CA SER A 127 6.66 9.30 -16.40
C SER A 127 5.72 10.13 -17.28
N GLY A 128 5.17 11.20 -16.72
CA GLY A 128 4.38 12.19 -17.45
C GLY A 128 5.19 13.04 -18.43
N SER A 129 6.51 13.06 -18.39
CA SER A 129 7.32 13.79 -19.38
C SER A 129 7.31 13.13 -20.77
N GLY A 130 6.84 11.89 -20.88
CA GLY A 130 6.62 11.20 -22.15
C GLY A 130 7.88 10.60 -22.78
N GLY A 131 8.96 10.41 -22.03
CA GLY A 131 10.13 9.66 -22.48
C GLY A 131 9.74 8.22 -22.86
N ASN A 132 10.15 7.76 -24.05
CA ASN A 132 9.68 6.50 -24.66
C ASN A 132 9.95 5.23 -23.83
N LEU A 133 10.86 5.27 -22.85
CA LEU A 133 11.16 4.16 -21.93
C LEU A 133 10.35 4.21 -20.62
N VAL A 134 9.71 5.34 -20.30
CA VAL A 134 9.24 5.61 -18.93
C VAL A 134 7.82 5.12 -18.67
N LEU A 135 6.97 4.96 -19.70
CA LEU A 135 5.60 4.46 -19.51
C LEU A 135 5.53 2.96 -19.16
N GLY A 136 6.42 2.13 -19.72
CA GLY A 136 6.43 0.69 -19.44
C GLY A 136 7.04 0.32 -18.08
N ALA A 137 8.01 1.12 -17.60
CA ALA A 137 8.66 0.91 -16.31
C ALA A 137 7.90 1.55 -15.12
N ASP A 138 6.87 2.35 -15.39
CA ASP A 138 6.14 3.10 -14.36
C ASP A 138 5.34 2.18 -13.43
N ILE A 139 4.70 1.13 -13.97
CA ILE A 139 3.90 0.17 -13.17
C ILE A 139 4.81 -0.56 -12.17
N PRO A 140 5.96 -1.15 -12.58
CA PRO A 140 6.81 -1.82 -11.62
C PRO A 140 7.45 -0.89 -10.59
N ALA A 141 7.94 0.27 -11.01
CA ALA A 141 8.49 1.26 -10.10
C ALA A 141 7.45 1.72 -9.07
N MET A 142 6.20 1.90 -9.51
CA MET A 142 5.11 2.30 -8.64
C MET A 142 4.75 1.21 -7.62
N ALA A 143 4.69 -0.05 -8.02
CA ALA A 143 4.45 -1.16 -7.11
C ALA A 143 5.55 -1.25 -6.04
N VAL A 144 6.83 -1.14 -6.45
CA VAL A 144 7.96 -1.11 -5.51
C VAL A 144 7.84 0.02 -4.50
N ILE A 145 7.56 1.26 -4.95
CA ILE A 145 7.43 2.41 -4.04
C ILE A 145 6.29 2.21 -3.04
N ASN A 146 5.16 1.67 -3.49
CA ASN A 146 3.96 1.50 -2.67
C ASN A 146 4.07 0.32 -1.70
N LEU A 147 4.50 -0.85 -2.17
CA LEU A 147 4.75 -2.00 -1.29
C LEU A 147 5.82 -1.67 -0.23
N ARG A 148 6.89 -0.96 -0.65
CA ARG A 148 7.93 -0.54 0.27
C ARG A 148 7.39 0.36 1.37
N ILE A 149 6.54 1.35 1.07
CA ILE A 149 6.02 2.20 2.15
C ILE A 149 5.09 1.42 3.09
N VAL A 150 4.32 0.43 2.60
CA VAL A 150 3.55 -0.46 3.48
C VAL A 150 4.48 -1.16 4.46
N GLN A 151 5.58 -1.74 3.98
CA GLN A 151 6.58 -2.40 4.81
C GLN A 151 7.26 -1.47 5.82
N LEU A 152 7.55 -0.22 5.44
CA LEU A 152 8.15 0.76 6.36
C LEU A 152 7.16 1.21 7.44
N VAL A 153 5.88 1.34 7.10
CA VAL A 153 4.83 1.63 8.09
C VAL A 153 4.72 0.45 9.05
N ALA A 154 4.69 -0.79 8.54
CA ALA A 154 4.70 -2.01 9.37
C ALA A 154 5.84 -2.00 10.39
N MET A 155 7.07 -1.82 9.91
CA MET A 155 8.26 -1.74 10.75
C MET A 155 8.21 -0.58 11.74
N THR A 156 7.59 0.56 11.38
CA THR A 156 7.44 1.67 12.33
C THR A 156 6.57 1.27 13.51
N TYR A 157 5.50 0.48 13.30
CA TYR A 157 4.68 -0.06 14.38
C TYR A 157 5.25 -1.34 15.01
N GLY A 158 6.52 -1.67 14.71
CA GLY A 158 7.24 -2.78 15.31
C GLY A 158 6.94 -4.16 14.73
N PHE A 159 6.47 -4.22 13.49
CA PHE A 159 6.27 -5.46 12.74
C PHE A 159 7.43 -5.71 11.78
N GLU A 160 8.20 -6.78 12.03
CA GLU A 160 9.35 -7.13 11.19
C GLU A 160 8.92 -7.91 9.95
N VAL A 161 8.83 -7.20 8.83
CA VAL A 161 8.41 -7.71 7.50
C VAL A 161 9.35 -8.74 6.86
N ASN A 162 10.39 -9.15 7.57
CA ASN A 162 11.31 -10.21 7.10
C ASN A 162 10.79 -11.61 7.47
N THR A 163 9.77 -11.72 8.32
CA THR A 163 9.11 -13.00 8.59
C THR A 163 8.11 -13.31 7.46
N PRO A 164 7.92 -14.60 7.09
CA PRO A 164 6.96 -14.97 6.05
C PRO A 164 5.53 -14.46 6.33
N TYR A 165 5.10 -14.52 7.60
CA TYR A 165 3.80 -14.03 8.02
C TYR A 165 3.66 -12.51 7.82
N GLU A 166 4.59 -11.71 8.34
CA GLU A 166 4.49 -10.24 8.22
C GLU A 166 4.71 -9.76 6.78
N MET A 167 5.49 -10.49 5.99
CA MET A 167 5.57 -10.28 4.55
C MET A 167 4.19 -10.45 3.91
N MET A 168 3.48 -11.54 4.21
CA MET A 168 2.18 -11.83 3.65
C MET A 168 1.15 -10.77 4.06
N VAL A 169 1.11 -10.40 5.34
CA VAL A 169 0.28 -9.29 5.82
C VAL A 169 0.57 -8.00 5.06
N ALA A 170 1.85 -7.64 4.86
CA ALA A 170 2.20 -6.44 4.10
C ALA A 170 1.77 -6.50 2.63
N LEU A 171 1.82 -7.68 2.00
CA LEU A 171 1.33 -7.90 0.63
C LEU A 171 -0.19 -7.76 0.54
N LYS A 172 -0.93 -8.36 1.48
CA LYS A 172 -2.40 -8.22 1.54
C LYS A 172 -2.81 -6.76 1.82
N VAL A 173 -2.15 -6.08 2.75
CA VAL A 173 -2.40 -4.65 3.00
C VAL A 173 -2.13 -3.82 1.75
N PHE A 174 -1.04 -4.10 1.03
CA PHE A 174 -0.75 -3.45 -0.25
C PHE A 174 -1.85 -3.72 -1.29
N HIS A 175 -2.25 -4.99 -1.45
CA HIS A 175 -3.35 -5.39 -2.34
C HIS A 175 -4.62 -4.59 -2.03
N THR A 176 -5.14 -4.74 -0.81
CA THR A 176 -6.38 -4.08 -0.37
C THR A 176 -6.31 -2.57 -0.53
N ALA A 177 -5.17 -1.96 -0.22
CA ALA A 177 -5.05 -0.51 -0.37
C ALA A 177 -5.03 -0.05 -1.84
N THR A 178 -4.63 -0.92 -2.77
CA THR A 178 -4.72 -0.69 -4.22
C THR A 178 -6.05 -1.13 -4.82
N MET A 179 -6.84 -1.92 -4.10
CA MET A 179 -8.18 -2.27 -4.53
C MET A 179 -9.08 -1.02 -4.64
N PRO A 180 -10.19 -1.13 -5.37
CA PRO A 180 -11.15 -0.04 -5.52
C PRO A 180 -11.90 0.19 -4.21
N SER A 181 -12.25 1.44 -3.90
CA SER A 181 -12.81 1.81 -2.58
C SER A 181 -14.00 0.96 -2.13
N ARG A 182 -14.89 0.58 -3.05
CA ARG A 182 -16.04 -0.30 -2.77
C ARG A 182 -15.71 -1.73 -2.35
N MET A 183 -14.50 -2.21 -2.65
CA MET A 183 -14.01 -3.56 -2.29
C MET A 183 -13.08 -3.52 -1.08
N GLN A 184 -12.63 -2.33 -0.66
CA GLN A 184 -11.69 -2.18 0.44
C GLN A 184 -12.28 -2.60 1.79
N SER A 185 -13.60 -2.48 1.98
CA SER A 185 -14.30 -2.95 3.19
C SER A 185 -14.18 -4.47 3.35
N ALA A 186 -14.41 -5.23 2.27
CA ALA A 186 -14.27 -6.68 2.28
C ALA A 186 -12.82 -7.11 2.57
N GLY A 187 -11.84 -6.49 1.90
CA GLY A 187 -10.43 -6.78 2.17
C GLY A 187 -9.96 -6.34 3.56
N TRP A 188 -10.54 -5.28 4.12
CA TRP A 188 -10.28 -4.87 5.51
C TRP A 188 -10.78 -5.91 6.52
N GLU A 189 -11.96 -6.48 6.31
CA GLU A 189 -12.47 -7.59 7.12
C GLU A 189 -11.62 -8.85 7.00
N GLU A 190 -11.21 -9.22 5.78
CA GLU A 190 -10.31 -10.36 5.57
C GLU A 190 -8.99 -10.17 6.36
N LEU A 191 -8.38 -8.98 6.25
CA LEU A 191 -7.18 -8.65 7.01
C LEU A 191 -7.38 -8.72 8.52
N LYS A 192 -8.55 -8.31 9.04
CA LYS A 192 -8.87 -8.43 10.48
C LYS A 192 -9.02 -9.89 10.89
N ASN A 193 -9.72 -10.69 10.10
CA ASN A 193 -9.93 -12.12 10.35
C ASN A 193 -8.61 -12.91 10.33
N ASP A 194 -7.73 -12.63 9.37
CA ASP A 194 -6.39 -13.25 9.29
C ASP A 194 -5.55 -12.98 10.54
N LEU A 195 -5.67 -11.78 11.12
CA LEU A 195 -5.01 -11.43 12.38
C LEU A 195 -5.65 -12.11 13.60
N GLU A 196 -6.89 -12.57 13.53
CA GLU A 196 -7.56 -13.29 14.63
C GLU A 196 -7.26 -14.79 14.60
N GLN A 197 -7.12 -15.36 13.40
CA GLN A 197 -6.86 -16.78 13.18
C GLN A 197 -5.38 -17.16 13.31
N ALA A 198 -4.48 -16.17 13.39
CA ALA A 198 -3.06 -16.42 13.57
C ALA A 198 -2.76 -16.96 14.98
N GLU A 199 -2.74 -18.30 15.13
CA GLU A 199 -2.38 -18.98 16.39
C GLU A 199 -0.88 -18.86 16.71
N ASP A 200 -0.01 -18.79 15.70
CA ASP A 200 1.44 -18.57 15.83
C ASP A 200 1.98 -17.70 14.67
N TYR A 201 2.54 -16.53 14.98
CA TYR A 201 3.11 -15.56 14.00
C TYR A 201 4.30 -16.08 13.16
N TYR A 202 4.67 -17.36 13.33
CA TYR A 202 5.79 -18.01 12.65
C TYR A 202 5.38 -18.73 11.37
N PHE A 203 4.14 -19.21 11.27
CA PHE A 203 3.63 -19.91 10.10
C PHE A 203 2.41 -19.19 9.54
N TYR A 204 2.39 -18.99 8.22
CA TYR A 204 1.20 -18.53 7.53
C TYR A 204 0.38 -19.75 7.12
N GLU A 205 -0.80 -19.91 7.71
CA GLU A 205 -1.76 -21.00 7.41
C GLU A 205 -2.99 -20.49 6.63
N GLY A 206 -2.98 -19.23 6.19
CA GLY A 206 -4.07 -18.62 5.42
C GLY A 206 -4.07 -19.02 3.95
N ASN A 207 -5.06 -18.54 3.19
CA ASN A 207 -5.09 -18.75 1.74
C ASN A 207 -3.90 -18.04 1.07
N ASP A 208 -3.10 -18.75 0.29
CA ASP A 208 -1.92 -18.22 -0.41
C ASP A 208 -2.28 -17.45 -1.70
N ASP A 209 -3.55 -17.51 -2.13
CA ASP A 209 -4.04 -16.75 -3.27
C ASP A 209 -4.04 -15.25 -2.96
N LEU A 210 -2.90 -14.61 -3.26
CA LEU A 210 -2.69 -13.18 -3.18
C LEU A 210 -3.47 -12.41 -4.26
N THR A 211 -4.01 -13.12 -5.26
CA THR A 211 -4.49 -12.51 -6.50
C THR A 211 -5.89 -12.94 -6.89
N ASP A 212 -6.72 -11.94 -7.14
CA ASP A 212 -8.05 -12.04 -7.70
C ASP A 212 -8.24 -11.05 -8.87
N VAL A 213 -9.43 -11.03 -9.46
CA VAL A 213 -9.79 -10.17 -10.60
C VAL A 213 -9.61 -8.67 -10.27
N THR A 214 -9.63 -8.27 -8.99
CA THR A 214 -9.54 -6.86 -8.59
C THR A 214 -8.16 -6.25 -8.89
N TRP A 215 -7.10 -7.07 -8.99
CA TRP A 215 -5.78 -6.62 -9.41
C TRP A 215 -5.74 -6.05 -10.83
N LEU A 216 -6.68 -6.42 -11.70
CA LEU A 216 -6.75 -5.92 -13.08
C LEU A 216 -7.08 -4.42 -13.15
N GLU A 217 -7.71 -3.87 -12.12
CA GLU A 217 -8.10 -2.47 -12.12
C GLU A 217 -6.91 -1.51 -12.17
N GLN A 218 -5.82 -1.82 -11.46
CA GLN A 218 -4.66 -0.93 -11.42
C GLN A 218 -3.93 -0.87 -12.76
N PRO A 219 -3.57 -1.99 -13.42
CA PRO A 219 -3.05 -1.98 -14.79
C PRO A 219 -3.95 -1.19 -15.75
N ILE A 220 -5.27 -1.35 -15.67
CA ILE A 220 -6.21 -0.62 -16.53
C ILE A 220 -6.14 0.89 -16.27
N LYS A 221 -6.15 1.33 -15.01
CA LYS A 221 -5.95 2.75 -14.63
C LYS A 221 -4.62 3.30 -15.16
N GLN A 222 -3.56 2.49 -15.15
CA GLN A 222 -2.25 2.87 -15.68
C GLN A 222 -2.25 2.99 -17.21
N ILE A 223 -3.01 2.14 -17.92
CA ILE A 223 -3.23 2.29 -19.37
C ILE A 223 -3.97 3.59 -19.67
N PHE A 224 -5.05 3.90 -18.95
CA PHE A 224 -5.77 5.17 -19.11
C PHE A 224 -4.89 6.38 -18.82
N LYS A 225 -4.10 6.34 -17.74
CA LYS A 225 -3.09 7.34 -17.42
C LYS A 225 -2.09 7.51 -18.58
N GLY A 226 -1.56 6.40 -19.10
CA GLY A 226 -0.63 6.39 -20.24
C GLY A 226 -1.24 7.03 -21.49
N MET A 227 -2.50 6.72 -21.82
CA MET A 227 -3.23 7.34 -22.92
C MET A 227 -3.39 8.86 -22.72
N ALA A 228 -3.75 9.30 -21.51
CA ALA A 228 -3.84 10.72 -21.17
C ALA A 228 -2.49 11.42 -21.34
N ILE A 229 -1.40 10.84 -20.81
CA ILE A 229 -0.04 11.36 -20.99
C ILE A 229 0.30 11.48 -22.47
N LEU A 230 0.05 10.44 -23.28
CA LEU A 230 0.33 10.44 -24.72
C LEU A 230 -0.47 11.50 -25.50
N MET A 231 -1.70 11.78 -25.08
CA MET A 231 -2.54 12.82 -25.68
C MET A 231 -2.00 14.23 -25.36
N PHE A 232 -1.54 14.44 -24.13
CA PHE A 232 -1.09 15.77 -23.68
C PHE A 232 0.42 16.02 -23.82
N ARG A 233 1.25 15.01 -24.09
CA ARG A 233 2.72 15.16 -24.19
C ARG A 233 3.18 16.16 -25.25
N LYS A 234 2.39 16.37 -26.31
CA LYS A 234 2.72 17.33 -27.37
C LYS A 234 2.42 18.78 -26.97
N LYS A 235 1.64 19.00 -25.91
CA LYS A 235 1.32 20.34 -25.40
C LYS A 235 2.45 20.80 -24.47
N HIS A 236 3.32 21.63 -25.00
CA HIS A 236 4.46 22.18 -24.26
C HIS A 236 4.13 23.57 -23.73
N VAL A 237 4.58 23.84 -22.50
CA VAL A 237 4.64 25.18 -21.92
C VAL A 237 6.11 25.41 -21.59
N GLN A 238 6.72 26.46 -22.15
CA GLN A 238 8.14 26.77 -21.98
C GLN A 238 9.09 25.60 -22.35
N GLY A 239 8.74 24.83 -23.38
CA GLY A 239 9.57 23.71 -23.85
C GLY A 239 9.47 22.42 -23.01
N MET A 240 8.63 22.40 -21.97
CA MET A 240 8.37 21.21 -21.16
C MET A 240 6.91 20.74 -21.31
N PRO A 241 6.63 19.43 -21.29
CA PRO A 241 5.27 18.90 -21.39
C PRO A 241 4.57 18.94 -20.02
N VAL A 242 4.39 20.16 -19.48
CA VAL A 242 3.94 20.42 -18.10
C VAL A 242 2.61 19.73 -17.77
N ILE A 243 1.66 19.71 -18.70
CA ILE A 243 0.33 19.12 -18.48
C ILE A 243 0.44 17.60 -18.27
N SER A 244 1.19 16.90 -19.12
CA SER A 244 1.34 15.45 -18.99
C SER A 244 2.18 15.07 -17.78
N MET A 245 3.19 15.88 -17.43
CA MET A 245 3.93 15.74 -16.17
C MET A 245 3.01 15.90 -14.95
N ALA A 246 2.12 16.89 -14.94
CA ALA A 246 1.17 17.10 -13.85
C ALA A 246 0.18 15.93 -13.71
N ILE A 247 -0.33 15.40 -14.83
CA ILE A 247 -1.17 14.19 -14.84
C ILE A 247 -0.42 13.01 -14.23
N GLY A 248 0.81 12.78 -14.69
CA GLY A 248 1.64 11.69 -14.20
C GLY A 248 1.93 11.79 -12.70
N ALA A 249 2.36 12.96 -12.25
CA ALA A 249 2.69 13.25 -10.85
C ALA A 249 1.47 13.14 -9.94
N GLY A 250 0.33 13.72 -10.36
CA GLY A 250 -0.92 13.69 -9.61
C GLY A 250 -1.48 12.27 -9.45
N ALA A 251 -1.52 11.50 -10.54
CA ALA A 251 -1.99 10.11 -10.51
C ALA A 251 -1.14 9.24 -9.57
N ASN A 252 0.19 9.37 -9.63
CA ASN A 252 1.07 8.59 -8.76
C ASN A 252 0.97 9.01 -7.29
N TYR A 253 0.93 10.31 -7.04
CA TYR A 253 0.73 10.84 -5.69
C TYR A 253 -0.59 10.34 -5.09
N GLN A 254 -1.69 10.35 -5.85
CA GLN A 254 -3.00 9.94 -5.35
C GLN A 254 -3.07 8.45 -5.03
N LEU A 255 -2.48 7.58 -5.84
CA LEU A 255 -2.42 6.16 -5.51
C LEU A 255 -1.57 5.93 -4.25
N THR A 256 -0.38 6.53 -4.18
CA THR A 256 0.47 6.39 -2.98
C THR A 256 -0.16 6.98 -1.75
N ARG A 257 -0.91 8.07 -1.86
CA ARG A 257 -1.69 8.61 -0.75
C ARG A 257 -2.70 7.59 -0.24
N ARG A 258 -3.49 6.97 -1.13
CA ARG A 258 -4.44 5.91 -0.74
C ARG A 258 -3.75 4.74 -0.06
N VAL A 259 -2.66 4.24 -0.66
CA VAL A 259 -1.88 3.14 -0.08
C VAL A 259 -1.38 3.47 1.32
N THR A 260 -0.81 4.66 1.47
CA THR A 260 -0.25 5.09 2.76
C THR A 260 -1.31 5.39 3.82
N ASP A 261 -2.44 5.98 3.45
CA ASP A 261 -3.55 6.24 4.38
C ASP A 261 -4.13 4.91 4.90
N PHE A 262 -4.39 3.95 4.01
CA PHE A 262 -4.90 2.62 4.37
C PHE A 262 -3.90 1.85 5.25
N ALA A 263 -2.64 1.74 4.83
CA ALA A 263 -1.62 1.02 5.59
C ALA A 263 -1.42 1.63 6.98
N HIS A 264 -1.42 2.96 7.08
CA HIS A 264 -1.31 3.62 8.38
C HIS A 264 -2.48 3.27 9.30
N LYS A 265 -3.71 3.26 8.79
CA LYS A 265 -4.91 2.87 9.55
C LYS A 265 -4.87 1.41 9.97
N PHE A 266 -4.44 0.51 9.08
CA PHE A 266 -4.28 -0.91 9.39
C PHE A 266 -3.32 -1.15 10.56
N TYR A 267 -2.15 -0.51 10.54
CA TYR A 267 -1.18 -0.69 11.63
C TYR A 267 -1.55 0.07 12.91
N GLN A 268 -2.34 1.16 12.83
CA GLN A 268 -3.00 1.75 14.01
C GLN A 268 -3.99 0.78 14.65
N MET A 269 -4.79 0.09 13.84
CA MET A 269 -5.71 -0.93 14.32
C MET A 269 -4.95 -2.08 15.00
N ARG A 270 -3.88 -2.60 14.39
CA ARG A 270 -3.02 -3.62 15.02
C ARG A 270 -2.43 -3.17 16.34
N TYR A 271 -1.96 -1.92 16.44
CA TYR A 271 -1.46 -1.36 17.70
C TYR A 271 -2.52 -1.45 18.82
N PHE A 272 -3.77 -1.06 18.54
CA PHE A 272 -4.84 -1.12 19.53
C PHE A 272 -5.28 -2.55 19.86
N LYS A 273 -5.25 -3.46 18.88
CA LYS A 273 -5.50 -4.89 19.07
C LYS A 273 -4.47 -5.50 20.03
N GLU A 274 -3.17 -5.26 19.81
CA GLU A 274 -2.11 -5.76 20.71
C GLU A 274 -2.19 -5.17 22.12
N LYS A 275 -2.73 -3.96 22.25
CA LYS A 275 -3.00 -3.31 23.54
C LYS A 275 -4.25 -3.85 24.25
N GLY A 276 -5.06 -4.68 23.58
CA GLY A 276 -6.33 -5.20 24.10
C GLY A 276 -7.45 -4.15 24.17
N ALA A 277 -7.40 -3.15 23.29
CA ALA A 277 -8.42 -2.10 23.18
C ALA A 277 -9.43 -2.35 22.03
N LEU A 278 -9.17 -3.35 21.19
CA LEU A 278 -10.00 -3.92 20.13
C LEU A 278 -9.93 -5.44 20.24
#